data_AF-A0A820DL48-F1
#
_entry.id   AF-A0A820DL48-F1
#
_cell.length_a   1.000
_cell.length_b   1.000
_cell.length_c   1.000
_cell.angle_alpha   90.00
_cell.angle_beta   90.00
_cell.angle_gamma   90.00
#
_symmetry.space_group_name_H-M   'P 1'
#
loop_
_entity.id
_entity.type
_entity.pdbx_description
1 polymer ?
#
loop_
_entity_poly.entity_id
_entity_poly.type
_entity_poly.pdbx_seq_one_letter_code
_entity_poly.pdbx_strand_id
1 'polypeptide(L)'
;MATIDHQIFVLEKQIDLAIHYHLPIVLHCRGTHLYRKLFDCLRSRISDRNMRLHWHCINSNANLHIVDLFLNEFPNSYIGINGSITYETNTERSLMFKNWLVDRSPFLPDRLILETDYPYLPPRNLHGIYDPSCALLATATYLSKTIVDPSQTILSYICSSNKNIKLVYGL
;
A
#
# COMPACT_ATOMS: atom_id res chain seq x y z
N MET A 1 6.39 -0.48 -26.15
CA MET A 1 5.79 -0.54 -24.79
C MET A 1 4.80 -1.69 -24.76
N ALA A 2 4.68 -2.41 -23.64
CA ALA A 2 3.67 -3.46 -23.48
C ALA A 2 2.24 -2.85 -23.46
N THR A 3 1.30 -3.45 -24.18
CA THR A 3 -0.11 -3.03 -24.17
C THR A 3 -0.75 -3.35 -22.81
N ILE A 4 -1.87 -2.69 -22.50
CA ILE A 4 -2.63 -2.98 -21.27
C ILE A 4 -3.07 -4.45 -21.26
N ASP A 5 -3.44 -5.01 -22.40
CA ASP A 5 -3.89 -6.41 -22.47
C ASP A 5 -2.76 -7.40 -22.21
N HIS A 6 -1.52 -7.12 -22.66
CA HIS A 6 -0.36 -7.91 -22.26
C HIS A 6 -0.06 -7.82 -20.75
N GLN A 7 -0.20 -6.62 -20.16
CA GLN A 7 -0.01 -6.46 -18.72
C GLN A 7 -1.05 -7.25 -17.91
N ILE A 8 -2.32 -7.23 -18.33
CA ILE A 8 -3.39 -8.00 -17.69
C ILE A 8 -3.15 -9.51 -17.87
N PHE A 9 -2.79 -9.96 -19.07
CA PHE A 9 -2.48 -11.37 -19.30
C PHE A 9 -1.38 -11.89 -18.37
N VAL A 10 -0.27 -11.16 -18.24
CA VAL A 10 0.83 -11.55 -17.34
C VAL A 10 0.39 -11.51 -15.87
N LEU A 11 -0.37 -10.49 -15.47
CA LEU A 11 -0.93 -10.40 -14.12
C LEU A 11 -1.81 -11.61 -13.79
N GLU A 12 -2.71 -12.00 -14.69
CA GLU A 12 -3.57 -13.19 -14.50
C GLU A 12 -2.72 -14.45 -14.31
N LYS A 13 -1.67 -14.64 -15.12
CA LYS A 13 -0.77 -15.79 -14.97
C LYS A 13 0.02 -15.79 -13.67
N GLN A 14 0.40 -14.62 -13.18
CA GLN A 14 1.06 -14.52 -11.87
C GLN A 14 0.09 -14.79 -10.71
N ILE A 15 -1.17 -14.38 -10.83
CA ILE A 15 -2.23 -14.74 -9.88
C ILE A 15 -2.45 -16.26 -9.87
N ASP A 16 -2.58 -16.88 -11.05
CA ASP A 16 -2.74 -18.34 -11.18
C ASP A 16 -1.59 -19.09 -10.47
N LEU A 17 -0.34 -18.64 -10.68
CA LEU A 17 0.84 -19.20 -10.03
C LEU A 17 0.82 -19.00 -8.51
N ALA A 18 0.49 -17.80 -8.03
CA ALA A 18 0.44 -17.51 -6.61
C ALA A 18 -0.63 -18.36 -5.88
N ILE A 19 -1.79 -18.57 -6.51
CA ILE A 19 -2.82 -19.50 -6.02
C ILE A 19 -2.26 -20.92 -5.95
N HIS A 20 -1.66 -21.41 -7.03
CA HIS A 20 -1.14 -22.77 -7.11
C HIS A 20 -0.08 -23.06 -6.04
N TYR A 21 0.82 -22.11 -5.78
CA TYR A 21 1.90 -22.25 -4.81
C TYR A 21 1.59 -21.69 -3.41
N HIS A 22 0.36 -21.21 -3.19
CA HIS A 22 -0.09 -20.63 -1.91
C HIS A 22 0.78 -19.45 -1.42
N LEU A 23 1.29 -18.66 -2.37
CA LEU A 23 2.16 -17.52 -2.13
C LEU A 23 1.36 -16.22 -2.00
N PRO A 24 1.83 -15.26 -1.19
CA PRO A 24 1.24 -13.92 -1.16
C PRO A 24 1.51 -13.19 -2.49
N ILE A 25 0.62 -12.26 -2.85
CA ILE A 25 0.76 -11.45 -4.07
C ILE A 25 1.09 -10.01 -3.68
N VAL A 26 2.18 -9.48 -4.24
CA VAL A 26 2.51 -8.04 -4.15
C VAL A 26 2.04 -7.36 -5.43
N LEU A 27 1.17 -6.37 -5.30
CA LEU A 27 0.50 -5.70 -6.39
C LEU A 27 1.11 -4.33 -6.64
N HIS A 28 1.42 -4.02 -7.90
CA HIS A 28 1.82 -2.68 -8.33
C HIS A 28 0.80 -2.15 -9.33
N CYS A 29 0.40 -0.89 -9.17
CA CYS A 29 -0.45 -0.20 -10.14
C CYS A 29 -0.12 1.28 -10.21
N ARG A 30 0.32 1.74 -11.38
CA ARG A 30 0.58 3.16 -11.66
C ARG A 30 -0.43 3.69 -12.67
N GLY A 31 -1.11 4.78 -12.30
CA GLY A 31 -2.17 5.41 -13.10
C GLY A 31 -3.55 5.12 -12.54
N THR A 32 -4.22 6.15 -12.05
CA THR A 32 -5.54 6.07 -11.38
C THR A 32 -6.62 5.37 -12.20
N HIS A 33 -6.58 5.54 -13.52
CA HIS A 33 -7.53 4.94 -14.45
C HIS A 33 -7.39 3.40 -14.57
N LEU A 34 -6.26 2.82 -14.14
CA LEU A 34 -6.01 1.37 -14.20
C LEU A 34 -6.42 0.64 -12.91
N TYR A 35 -6.63 1.36 -11.80
CA TYR A 35 -6.94 0.77 -10.49
C TYR A 35 -8.19 -0.10 -10.56
N ARG A 36 -9.22 0.37 -11.27
CA ARG A 36 -10.46 -0.38 -11.47
C ARG A 36 -10.20 -1.69 -12.24
N LYS A 37 -9.40 -1.64 -13.31
CA LYS A 37 -9.06 -2.82 -14.12
C LYS A 37 -8.26 -3.84 -13.30
N LEU A 38 -7.33 -3.37 -12.47
CA LEU A 38 -6.59 -4.24 -11.53
C LEU A 38 -7.56 -4.91 -10.54
N PHE A 39 -8.42 -4.13 -9.87
CA PHE A 39 -9.36 -4.66 -8.90
C PHE A 39 -10.33 -5.69 -9.50
N ASP A 40 -10.90 -5.40 -10.68
CA ASP A 40 -11.81 -6.34 -11.37
C ASP A 40 -11.08 -7.64 -11.77
N CYS A 41 -9.81 -7.56 -12.18
CA CYS A 41 -8.97 -8.73 -12.46
C CYS A 41 -8.78 -9.60 -11.20
N LEU A 42 -8.38 -8.98 -10.08
CA LEU A 42 -8.20 -9.69 -8.80
C LEU A 42 -9.51 -10.33 -8.33
N ARG A 43 -10.62 -9.58 -8.37
CA ARG A 43 -11.94 -10.02 -7.91
C ARG A 43 -12.47 -11.21 -8.71
N SER A 44 -12.22 -11.23 -10.01
CA SER A 44 -12.68 -12.30 -10.91
C SER A 44 -11.81 -13.55 -10.85
N ARG A 45 -10.48 -13.39 -10.69
CA ARG A 45 -9.53 -14.52 -10.72
C ARG A 45 -9.31 -15.18 -9.37
N ILE A 46 -9.30 -14.41 -8.29
CA ILE A 46 -9.08 -14.95 -6.95
C ILE A 46 -10.44 -15.35 -6.40
N SER A 47 -10.69 -16.64 -6.20
CA SER A 47 -11.91 -17.15 -5.56
C SER A 47 -11.82 -17.09 -4.03
N ASP A 48 -10.66 -17.46 -3.47
CA ASP A 48 -10.41 -17.37 -2.03
C ASP A 48 -10.16 -15.93 -1.58
N ARG A 49 -11.15 -15.35 -0.88
CA ARG A 49 -11.03 -13.98 -0.35
C ARG A 49 -10.00 -13.84 0.76
N ASN A 50 -9.54 -14.95 1.36
CA ASN A 50 -8.48 -14.96 2.36
C ASN A 50 -7.07 -14.95 1.75
N MET A 51 -6.94 -14.85 0.42
CA MET A 51 -5.65 -14.67 -0.25
C MET A 51 -4.88 -13.49 0.39
N ARG A 52 -3.59 -13.72 0.65
CA ARG A 52 -2.69 -12.71 1.23
C ARG A 52 -2.23 -11.76 0.13
N LEU A 53 -2.64 -10.50 0.23
CA LEU A 53 -2.36 -9.48 -0.79
C LEU A 53 -1.67 -8.28 -0.16
N HIS A 54 -0.67 -7.73 -0.84
CA HIS A 54 -0.01 -6.49 -0.46
C HIS A 54 -0.01 -5.53 -1.64
N TRP A 55 -0.80 -4.46 -1.58
CA TRP A 55 -0.81 -3.43 -2.61
C TRP A 55 0.24 -2.37 -2.31
N HIS A 56 1.36 -2.47 -3.00
CA HIS A 56 2.52 -1.61 -2.85
C HIS A 56 2.25 -0.17 -3.32
N CYS A 57 2.84 0.79 -2.59
CA CYS A 57 2.97 2.20 -2.93
C CYS A 57 1.64 2.96 -3.13
N ILE A 58 0.77 2.90 -2.12
CA ILE A 58 -0.40 3.78 -2.03
C ILE A 58 0.03 5.17 -1.55
N ASN A 59 -0.33 6.19 -2.33
CA ASN A 59 -0.02 7.60 -2.06
C ASN A 59 -1.15 8.50 -2.58
N SER A 60 -0.94 9.82 -2.58
CA SER A 60 -1.95 10.81 -3.01
C SER A 60 -2.38 10.71 -4.47
N ASN A 61 -1.69 9.94 -5.31
CA ASN A 61 -2.11 9.64 -6.68
C ASN A 61 -2.93 8.34 -6.81
N ALA A 62 -3.26 7.66 -5.71
CA ALA A 62 -4.07 6.46 -5.74
C ALA A 62 -5.56 6.77 -5.97
N ASN A 63 -6.30 5.81 -6.53
CA ASN A 63 -7.76 5.86 -6.52
C ASN A 63 -8.26 5.29 -5.19
N LEU A 64 -8.46 6.15 -4.19
CA LEU A 64 -8.75 5.78 -2.81
C LEU A 64 -10.06 4.99 -2.65
N HIS A 65 -11.06 5.27 -3.49
CA HIS A 65 -12.29 4.49 -3.50
C HIS A 65 -12.04 3.02 -3.87
N ILE A 66 -11.19 2.77 -4.88
CA ILE A 66 -10.84 1.40 -5.27
C ILE A 66 -9.96 0.73 -4.20
N VAL A 67 -9.09 1.49 -3.52
CA VAL A 67 -8.32 0.97 -2.38
C VAL A 67 -9.25 0.50 -1.27
N ASP A 68 -10.29 1.26 -0.93
CA ASP A 68 -11.28 0.85 0.07
C ASP A 68 -12.05 -0.41 -0.37
N LEU A 69 -12.49 -0.48 -1.63
CA LEU A 69 -13.14 -1.68 -2.18
C LEU A 69 -12.23 -2.92 -2.10
N PHE A 70 -10.94 -2.74 -2.41
CA PHE A 70 -9.94 -3.80 -2.28
C PHE A 70 -9.79 -4.29 -0.84
N LEU A 71 -9.65 -3.38 0.12
CA LEU A 71 -9.51 -3.72 1.54
C LEU A 71 -10.76 -4.44 2.09
N ASN A 72 -11.94 -4.09 1.57
CA ASN A 72 -13.21 -4.71 1.94
C ASN A 72 -13.41 -6.10 1.30
N GLU A 73 -13.03 -6.26 0.03
CA GLU A 73 -13.21 -7.53 -0.71
C GLU A 73 -12.25 -8.62 -0.21
N PHE A 74 -11.04 -8.25 0.22
CA PHE A 74 -10.00 -9.18 0.65
C PHE A 74 -9.60 -8.91 2.11
N PRO A 75 -10.10 -9.69 3.09
CA PRO A 75 -9.80 -9.46 4.51
C PRO A 75 -8.31 -9.54 4.87
N ASN A 76 -7.55 -10.39 4.19
CA ASN A 76 -6.09 -10.55 4.38
C ASN A 76 -5.26 -9.69 3.41
N SER A 77 -5.81 -8.55 2.98
CA SER A 77 -5.09 -7.61 2.13
C SER A 77 -4.54 -6.42 2.90
N TYR A 78 -3.41 -5.89 2.43
CA TYR A 78 -2.69 -4.80 3.09
C TYR A 78 -2.25 -3.78 2.05
N ILE A 79 -2.02 -2.55 2.48
CA ILE A 79 -1.47 -1.50 1.63
C ILE A 79 -0.07 -1.09 2.09
N GLY A 80 0.82 -0.91 1.12
CA GLY A 80 2.16 -0.39 1.29
C GLY A 80 2.16 1.12 1.22
N ILE A 81 2.82 1.76 2.18
CA ILE A 81 3.03 3.20 2.20
C ILE A 81 4.53 3.49 2.40
N ASN A 82 5.07 4.40 1.58
CA ASN A 82 6.48 4.81 1.62
C ASN A 82 6.67 6.32 1.69
N GLY A 83 7.92 6.75 1.55
CA GLY A 83 8.33 8.15 1.63
C GLY A 83 7.62 9.09 0.66
N SER A 84 7.00 8.59 -0.41
CA SER A 84 6.23 9.42 -1.35
C SER A 84 5.06 10.17 -0.72
N ILE A 85 4.51 9.70 0.41
CA ILE A 85 3.47 10.45 1.14
C ILE A 85 3.97 11.77 1.73
N THR A 86 5.29 11.95 1.84
CA THR A 86 5.88 13.19 2.36
C THR A 86 6.03 14.26 1.26
N TYR A 87 5.75 13.93 0.00
CA TYR A 87 5.85 14.84 -1.15
C TYR A 87 4.73 15.85 -1.23
N GLU A 88 3.78 15.75 -0.30
CA GLU A 88 2.55 16.52 -0.35
C GLU A 88 2.76 18.00 -0.65
N THR A 89 1.92 18.40 -1.58
CA THR A 89 1.63 19.76 -2.00
C THR A 89 0.24 20.13 -1.48
N ASN A 90 -0.08 21.44 -1.42
CA ASN A 90 -1.43 21.93 -1.12
C ASN A 90 -2.39 21.74 -2.31
N THR A 91 -2.41 20.54 -2.88
CA THR A 91 -3.29 20.13 -3.97
C THR A 91 -4.47 19.34 -3.43
N GLU A 92 -5.61 19.40 -4.10
CA GLU A 92 -6.83 18.65 -3.74
C GLU A 92 -6.56 17.17 -3.46
N ARG A 93 -5.79 16.48 -4.32
CA ARG A 93 -5.43 15.07 -4.16
C ARG A 93 -4.68 14.76 -2.85
N SER A 94 -3.76 15.64 -2.45
CA SER A 94 -3.03 15.48 -1.18
C SER A 94 -3.96 15.68 0.01
N LEU A 95 -4.88 16.65 -0.07
CA LEU A 95 -5.86 16.88 1.00
C LEU A 95 -6.84 15.71 1.12
N MET A 96 -7.32 15.18 0.01
CA MET A 96 -8.16 13.98 -0.02
C MET A 96 -7.44 12.78 0.59
N PHE A 97 -6.15 12.60 0.28
CA PHE A 97 -5.33 11.54 0.86
C PHE A 97 -5.20 11.66 2.38
N LYS A 98 -4.92 12.86 2.90
CA LYS A 98 -4.89 13.11 4.35
C LYS A 98 -6.21 12.79 5.01
N ASN A 99 -7.31 13.30 4.46
CA ASN A 99 -8.64 13.07 5.02
C ASN A 99 -8.95 11.58 5.02
N TRP A 100 -8.62 10.86 3.94
CA TRP A 100 -8.75 9.41 3.87
C TRP A 100 -7.90 8.71 4.96
N LEU A 101 -6.64 9.10 5.17
CA LEU A 101 -5.81 8.55 6.26
C LEU A 101 -6.45 8.76 7.63
N VAL A 102 -6.97 9.96 7.90
CA VAL A 102 -7.63 10.31 9.16
C VAL A 102 -8.92 9.50 9.34
N ASP A 103 -9.78 9.44 8.32
CA ASP A 103 -11.04 8.72 8.35
C ASP A 103 -10.85 7.21 8.54
N ARG A 104 -9.75 6.65 8.04
CA ARG A 104 -9.41 5.22 8.16
C ARG A 104 -8.53 4.90 9.35
N SER A 105 -8.08 5.91 10.10
CA SER A 105 -7.21 5.73 11.26
C SER A 105 -7.65 4.64 12.25
N PRO A 106 -8.95 4.37 12.52
CA PRO A 106 -9.31 3.33 13.48
C PRO A 106 -8.92 1.90 13.08
N PHE A 107 -8.72 1.62 11.79
CA PHE A 107 -8.41 0.28 11.28
C PHE A 107 -7.16 0.24 10.38
N LEU A 108 -6.67 1.39 9.94
CA LEU A 108 -5.49 1.50 9.08
C LEU A 108 -4.27 0.78 9.66
N PRO A 109 -3.93 0.87 10.96
CA PRO A 109 -2.75 0.18 11.52
C PRO A 109 -2.76 -1.33 11.31
N ASP A 110 -3.92 -1.99 11.34
CA ASP A 110 -4.03 -3.44 11.12
C ASP A 110 -3.95 -3.84 9.63
N ARG A 111 -3.97 -2.88 8.71
CA ARG A 111 -3.96 -3.10 7.25
C ARG A 111 -2.81 -2.40 6.53
N LEU A 112 -1.87 -1.80 7.27
CA LEU A 112 -0.78 -0.98 6.76
C LEU A 112 0.57 -1.69 6.84
N ILE A 113 1.36 -1.58 5.77
CA ILE A 113 2.78 -1.96 5.73
C ILE A 113 3.59 -0.70 5.38
N LEU A 114 4.60 -0.41 6.20
CA LEU A 114 5.59 0.61 5.89
C LEU A 114 6.66 0.01 4.98
N GLU A 115 6.95 0.69 3.89
CA GLU A 115 7.94 0.29 2.90
C GLU A 115 8.82 1.48 2.51
N THR A 116 9.90 1.22 1.78
CA THR A 116 10.84 2.27 1.34
C THR A 116 10.82 2.51 -0.15
N ASP A 117 10.59 1.45 -0.94
CA ASP A 117 10.86 1.42 -2.38
C ASP A 117 12.31 1.81 -2.73
N TYR A 118 13.25 1.64 -1.78
CA TYR A 118 14.65 2.02 -1.95
C TYR A 118 15.29 1.29 -3.16
N PRO A 119 16.05 1.97 -4.02
CA PRO A 119 16.58 3.33 -3.89
C PRO A 119 15.65 4.46 -4.38
N TYR A 120 14.42 4.14 -4.75
CA TYR A 120 13.43 5.07 -5.24
C TYR A 120 12.63 5.72 -4.10
N LEU A 121 11.88 6.76 -4.45
CA LEU A 121 10.90 7.44 -3.59
C LEU A 121 11.41 7.82 -2.17
N PRO A 122 12.61 8.42 -2.02
CA PRO A 122 13.09 8.85 -0.71
C PRO A 122 12.10 9.84 -0.08
N PRO A 123 11.83 9.80 1.23
CA PRO A 123 11.09 10.86 1.91
C PRO A 123 11.69 12.23 1.61
N ARG A 124 10.85 13.28 1.59
CA ARG A 124 11.22 14.64 1.16
C ARG A 124 12.40 15.24 1.92
N ASN A 125 12.58 14.84 3.18
CA ASN A 125 13.65 15.32 4.06
C ASN A 125 14.94 14.48 3.97
N LEU A 126 14.96 13.40 3.18
CA LEU A 126 16.13 12.56 2.94
C LEU A 126 16.63 12.80 1.51
N HIS A 127 17.94 13.01 1.39
CA HIS A 127 18.60 13.30 0.12
C HIS A 127 19.90 12.51 0.00
N GLY A 128 20.32 12.23 -1.23
CA GLY A 128 21.54 11.47 -1.50
C GLY A 128 21.44 10.01 -1.03
N ILE A 129 22.56 9.46 -0.54
CA ILE A 129 22.61 8.12 0.04
C ILE A 129 22.16 8.21 1.49
N TYR A 130 21.18 7.38 1.86
CA TYR A 130 20.66 7.27 3.21
C TYR A 130 20.37 5.79 3.53
N ASP A 131 20.35 5.46 4.81
CA ASP A 131 19.93 4.13 5.28
C ASP A 131 18.41 3.96 5.06
N PRO A 132 17.95 2.88 4.38
CA PRO A 132 16.51 2.66 4.14
C PRO A 132 15.65 2.69 5.42
N SER A 133 16.19 2.31 6.57
CA SER A 133 15.48 2.37 7.85
C SER A 133 15.10 3.81 8.27
N CYS A 134 15.92 4.81 7.90
CA CYS A 134 15.59 6.22 8.09
C CYS A 134 14.33 6.61 7.31
N ALA A 135 14.08 6.00 6.15
CA ALA A 135 12.86 6.27 5.38
C ALA A 135 11.61 5.69 6.04
N LEU A 136 11.69 4.49 6.64
CA LEU A 136 10.60 3.93 7.43
C LEU A 136 10.24 4.85 8.60
N LEU A 137 11.26 5.36 9.32
CA LEU A 137 11.06 6.30 10.42
C LEU A 137 10.43 7.62 9.96
N ALA A 138 10.90 8.18 8.84
CA ALA A 138 10.33 9.41 8.28
C ALA A 138 8.86 9.22 7.86
N THR A 139 8.53 8.09 7.23
CA THR A 139 7.15 7.74 6.85
C THR A 139 6.25 7.58 8.08
N ALA A 140 6.70 6.85 9.11
CA ALA A 140 5.95 6.69 10.36
C ALA A 140 5.77 8.02 11.11
N THR A 141 6.80 8.86 11.11
CA THR A 141 6.76 10.23 11.67
C THR A 141 5.72 11.08 10.95
N TYR A 142 5.65 10.98 9.63
CA TYR A 142 4.67 11.69 8.84
C TYR A 142 3.25 11.22 9.20
N LEU A 143 3.00 9.90 9.26
CA LEU A 143 1.68 9.35 9.61
C LEU A 143 1.21 9.79 11.01
N SER A 144 2.08 9.72 12.02
CA SER A 144 1.76 10.13 13.39
C SER A 144 1.47 11.63 13.53
N LYS A 145 2.04 12.48 12.66
CA LYS A 145 1.71 13.91 12.61
C LYS A 145 0.40 14.20 11.89
N THR A 146 0.06 13.42 10.87
CA THR A 146 -1.15 13.60 10.06
C THR A 146 -2.38 13.05 10.77
N ILE A 147 -2.27 11.86 11.38
CA ILE A 147 -3.33 11.22 12.15
C ILE A 147 -3.13 11.58 13.62
N VAL A 148 -3.89 12.57 14.10
CA VAL A 148 -3.80 13.08 15.48
C VAL A 148 -4.59 12.16 16.42
N ASP A 149 -4.05 10.96 16.65
CA ASP A 149 -4.54 9.97 17.62
C ASP A 149 -3.40 9.63 18.61
N PRO A 150 -3.55 9.89 19.93
CA PRO A 150 -2.51 9.61 20.92
C PRO A 150 -2.04 8.14 20.97
N SER A 151 -2.88 7.19 20.54
CA SER A 151 -2.52 5.77 20.47
C SER A 151 -1.66 5.43 19.24
N GLN A 152 -1.69 6.28 18.21
CA GLN A 152 -1.00 6.09 16.93
C GLN A 152 0.34 6.84 16.91
N THR A 153 1.22 6.38 17.78
CA THR A 153 2.61 6.81 17.85
C THR A 153 3.46 6.27 16.69
N ILE A 154 4.63 6.87 16.47
CA ILE A 154 5.63 6.38 15.52
C ILE A 154 5.94 4.89 15.75
N LEU A 155 6.16 4.51 17.01
CA LEU A 155 6.48 3.12 17.38
C LEU A 155 5.30 2.18 17.10
N SER A 156 4.06 2.60 17.36
CA SER A 156 2.92 1.73 17.11
C SER A 156 2.70 1.47 15.62
N TYR A 157 2.96 2.44 14.73
CA TYR A 157 2.96 2.20 13.28
C TYR A 157 4.03 1.19 12.85
N ILE A 158 5.25 1.32 13.36
CA ILE A 158 6.34 0.39 13.04
C ILE A 158 6.01 -1.02 13.55
N CYS A 159 5.54 -1.15 14.79
CA CYS A 159 5.14 -2.43 15.36
C CYS A 159 3.98 -3.07 14.58
N SER A 160 2.97 -2.29 14.20
CA SER A 160 1.82 -2.77 13.43
C SER A 160 2.25 -3.23 12.03
N SER A 161 3.09 -2.44 11.35
CA SER A 161 3.71 -2.84 10.07
C SER A 161 4.47 -4.15 10.20
N ASN A 162 5.30 -4.32 11.22
CA ASN A 162 6.06 -5.56 11.45
C ASN A 162 5.14 -6.76 11.70
N LYS A 163 4.07 -6.59 12.48
CA LYS A 163 3.03 -7.61 12.69
C LYS A 163 2.37 -7.98 11.35
N ASN A 164 1.99 -6.99 10.54
CA ASN A 164 1.31 -7.20 9.26
C ASN A 164 2.22 -7.89 8.24
N ILE A 165 3.51 -7.56 8.20
CA ILE A 165 4.51 -8.25 7.37
C ILE A 165 4.57 -9.74 7.73
N LYS A 166 4.59 -10.10 9.02
CA LYS A 166 4.56 -11.50 9.46
C LYS A 166 3.30 -12.23 8.99
N LEU A 167 2.14 -11.58 9.09
CA LEU A 167 0.87 -12.14 8.63
C LEU A 167 0.82 -12.34 7.11
N VAL A 168 1.26 -11.36 6.33
CA VAL A 168 1.26 -11.44 4.85
C VAL A 168 2.27 -12.46 4.34
N TYR A 169 3.49 -12.46 4.86
CA TYR A 169 4.58 -13.24 4.28
C TYR A 169 4.83 -14.56 5.00
N GLY A 170 4.21 -14.81 6.16
CA GLY A 170 4.39 -16.03 6.94
C GLY A 170 5.75 -16.10 7.63
N LEU A 171 6.21 -14.96 8.18
CA LEU A 171 7.49 -14.81 8.89
C LEU A 171 7.34 -14.88 10.41
#